data_AF-A0A4Q2IZY3-F1
#
_entry.id   AF-A0A4Q2IZY3-F1
#
_cell.length_a   1.000
_cell.length_b   1.000
_cell.length_c   1.000
_cell.angle_alpha   90.00
_cell.angle_beta   90.00
_cell.angle_gamma   90.00
#
_symmetry.space_group_name_H-M   'P 1'
#
loop_
_entity.id
_entity.type
_entity.pdbx_description
1 polymer ?
#
loop_
_entity_poly.entity_id
_entity_poly.type
_entity_poly.pdbx_seq_one_letter_code
_entity_poly.pdbx_strand_id
1 'polypeptide(L)'
;MPAASTFKGRMRGRSGLEDKTMEDLAKRGVSYRYEQVRLGYEKPASRHKYTPDFILPNGIIVETKGLFDSDDRKKHELVRQQHPRLDIRFVFSRSASPIRKGSKTTYGTWCAKHGIPFADKAIPQTWIDEPDDPERHAAITAAAT
;
A
#
# COMPACT_ATOMS: atom_id res chain seq x y z
N MET A 1 -20.70 38.62 21.66
CA MET A 1 -19.48 37.96 22.14
C MET A 1 -19.83 36.53 22.53
N PRO A 2 -19.54 35.48 21.74
CA PRO A 2 -19.80 34.13 22.19
C PRO A 2 -18.77 33.75 23.26
N ALA A 3 -19.24 33.10 24.31
CA ALA A 3 -18.51 32.81 25.54
C ALA A 3 -17.25 31.96 25.30
N ALA A 4 -16.16 32.32 25.98
CA ALA A 4 -14.96 31.52 26.08
C ALA A 4 -15.33 30.14 26.67
N SER A 5 -15.30 29.11 25.82
CA SER A 5 -15.44 27.73 26.27
C SER A 5 -14.16 27.33 26.98
N THR A 6 -14.11 27.62 28.27
CA THR A 6 -13.05 27.17 29.18
C THR A 6 -13.27 25.69 29.46
N PHE A 7 -12.65 24.81 28.67
CA PHE A 7 -12.63 23.38 28.98
C PHE A 7 -11.76 23.14 30.22
N LYS A 8 -12.41 22.87 31.35
CA LYS A 8 -11.79 22.54 32.63
C LYS A 8 -11.68 21.02 32.73
N GLY A 9 -10.54 20.48 32.31
CA GLY A 9 -10.21 19.05 32.43
C GLY A 9 -8.82 18.79 31.83
N ARG A 10 -7.97 18.03 32.54
CA ARG A 10 -6.61 17.71 32.10
C ARG A 10 -6.66 16.80 30.87
N MET A 11 -6.68 17.40 29.68
CA MET A 11 -6.60 16.69 28.41
C MET A 11 -5.14 16.32 28.16
N ARG A 12 -4.88 15.05 27.85
CA ARG A 12 -3.55 14.57 27.47
C ARG A 12 -3.48 14.52 25.94
N GLY A 13 -2.53 15.24 25.36
CA GLY A 13 -2.24 15.21 23.94
C GLY A 13 -1.74 13.84 23.49
N ARG A 14 -1.77 13.60 22.18
CA ARG A 14 -1.25 12.35 21.58
C ARG A 14 0.27 12.30 21.56
N SER A 15 0.93 13.41 21.86
CA SER A 15 2.38 13.52 21.93
C SER A 15 2.81 14.44 23.08
N GLY A 16 4.05 14.27 23.56
CA GLY A 16 4.60 15.13 24.60
C GLY A 16 4.76 16.60 24.17
N LEU A 17 4.79 16.88 22.87
CA LEU A 17 4.79 18.25 22.35
C LEU A 17 3.40 18.89 22.49
N GLU A 18 2.35 18.13 22.20
CA GLU A 18 0.97 18.59 22.36
C GLU A 18 0.67 18.90 23.83
N ASP A 19 1.09 18.02 24.77
CA ASP A 19 0.96 18.25 26.21
C ASP A 19 1.62 19.59 26.64
N LYS A 20 2.87 19.82 26.23
CA LYS A 20 3.60 21.07 26.53
C LYS A 20 2.90 22.31 25.95
N THR A 21 2.33 22.19 24.76
CA THR A 21 1.65 23.29 24.08
C THR A 21 0.33 23.63 24.78
N MET A 22 -0.43 22.60 25.21
CA MET A 22 -1.64 22.79 26.00
C MET A 22 -1.35 23.48 27.34
N GLU A 23 -0.26 23.08 28.01
CA GLU A 23 0.20 23.72 29.24
C GLU A 23 0.61 25.18 29.03
N ASP A 24 1.33 25.50 27.93
CA ASP A 24 1.67 26.88 27.57
C ASP A 24 0.41 27.74 27.34
N LEU A 25 -0.54 27.24 26.54
CA LEU A 25 -1.80 27.94 26.27
C LEU A 25 -2.62 28.16 27.54
N ALA A 26 -2.66 27.16 28.44
CA ALA A 26 -3.30 27.28 29.74
C ALA A 26 -2.62 28.33 30.63
N LYS A 27 -1.28 28.35 30.72
CA LYS A 27 -0.51 29.35 31.46
C LYS A 27 -0.74 30.77 30.94
N ARG A 28 -0.97 30.91 29.63
CA ARG A 28 -1.26 32.18 28.96
C ARG A 28 -2.74 32.57 28.98
N GLY A 29 -3.61 31.75 29.59
CA GLY A 29 -5.05 32.00 29.65
C GLY A 29 -5.77 31.94 28.29
N VAL A 30 -5.17 31.28 27.30
CA VAL A 30 -5.71 31.18 25.94
C VAL A 30 -6.61 29.94 25.82
N SER A 31 -7.88 30.15 25.48
CA SER A 31 -8.83 29.05 25.20
C SER A 31 -8.53 28.41 23.84
N TYR A 32 -8.65 27.08 23.74
CA TYR A 32 -8.44 26.35 22.49
C TYR A 32 -9.44 25.20 22.32
N ARG A 33 -9.57 24.71 21.07
CA ARG A 33 -10.32 23.51 20.71
C ARG A 33 -9.35 22.45 20.22
N TYR A 34 -9.23 21.34 20.94
CA TYR A 34 -8.30 20.25 20.59
C TYR A 34 -9.03 19.11 19.89
N GLU A 35 -8.61 18.77 18.67
CA GLU A 35 -9.15 17.69 17.83
C GLU A 35 -10.69 17.68 17.61
N GLN A 36 -11.35 18.83 17.80
CA GLN A 36 -12.82 18.92 17.67
C GLN A 36 -13.33 19.09 16.24
N VAL A 37 -12.47 19.51 15.31
CA VAL A 37 -12.84 19.81 13.92
C VAL A 37 -12.01 18.96 12.98
N ARG A 38 -12.67 18.35 11.98
CA ARG A 38 -12.03 17.67 10.86
C ARG A 38 -12.19 18.53 9.61
N LEU A 39 -11.09 18.81 8.91
CA LEU A 39 -11.11 19.53 7.65
C LEU A 39 -11.03 18.52 6.51
N GLY A 40 -11.99 18.57 5.58
CA GLY A 40 -11.91 17.81 4.34
C GLY A 40 -10.87 18.44 3.40
N TYR A 41 -10.10 17.61 2.71
CA TYR A 41 -9.18 18.04 1.66
C TYR A 41 -9.05 16.96 0.60
N GLU A 42 -8.70 17.35 -0.61
CA GLU A 42 -8.45 16.43 -1.72
C GLU A 42 -6.94 16.25 -1.92
N LYS A 43 -6.53 15.02 -2.24
CA LYS A 43 -5.16 14.71 -2.67
C LYS A 43 -5.18 14.49 -4.18
N PRO A 44 -4.55 15.36 -5.00
CA PRO A 44 -4.56 15.21 -6.45
C PRO A 44 -3.96 13.86 -6.89
N ALA A 45 -4.49 13.34 -8.00
CA ALA A 45 -3.93 12.15 -8.63
C ALA A 45 -2.48 12.41 -9.08
N SER A 46 -1.60 11.44 -8.84
CA SER A 46 -0.21 11.47 -9.31
C SER A 46 0.05 10.29 -10.22
N ARG A 47 0.81 10.49 -11.30
CA ARG A 47 1.19 9.45 -12.25
C ARG A 47 2.48 8.79 -11.78
N HIS A 48 2.51 7.46 -11.81
CA HIS A 48 3.66 6.65 -11.41
C HIS A 48 3.92 5.59 -12.48
N LYS A 49 5.19 5.18 -12.63
CA LYS A 49 5.57 4.07 -13.52
C LYS A 49 5.94 2.85 -12.67
N TYR A 50 5.52 1.69 -13.12
CA TYR A 50 5.90 0.39 -12.55
C TYR A 50 6.79 -0.32 -13.56
N THR A 51 7.99 -0.71 -13.12
CA THR A 51 8.92 -1.51 -13.93
C THR A 51 8.98 -2.89 -13.31
N PRO A 52 8.53 -3.95 -14.01
CA PRO A 52 8.64 -5.30 -13.49
C PRO A 52 10.09 -5.80 -13.52
N ASP A 53 10.44 -6.72 -12.62
CA ASP A 53 11.77 -7.33 -12.61
C ASP A 53 12.05 -8.19 -13.85
N PHE A 54 11.09 -9.03 -14.25
CA PHE A 54 11.26 -9.96 -15.37
C PHE A 54 10.00 -10.04 -16.23
N ILE A 55 10.20 -10.27 -17.53
CA ILE A 55 9.15 -10.62 -18.48
C ILE A 55 9.61 -11.91 -19.17
N LEU A 56 8.83 -12.98 -19.03
CA LEU A 56 9.12 -14.27 -19.66
C LEU A 56 8.77 -14.24 -21.15
N PRO A 57 9.35 -15.13 -21.97
CA PRO A 57 9.06 -15.19 -23.41
C PRO A 57 7.57 -15.39 -23.74
N ASN A 58 6.81 -16.01 -22.84
CA ASN A 58 5.37 -16.23 -22.97
C ASN A 58 4.49 -15.07 -22.47
N GLY A 59 5.09 -13.92 -22.18
CA GLY A 59 4.38 -12.70 -21.76
C GLY A 59 3.99 -12.66 -20.27
N ILE A 60 4.37 -13.65 -19.46
CA ILE A 60 4.19 -13.58 -18.00
C ILE A 60 5.15 -12.56 -17.42
N ILE A 61 4.62 -11.65 -16.60
CA ILE A 61 5.39 -10.69 -15.82
C ILE A 61 5.69 -11.30 -14.45
N VAL A 62 6.96 -11.30 -14.05
CA VAL A 62 7.38 -11.80 -12.74
C VAL A 62 8.05 -10.70 -11.94
N GLU A 63 7.54 -10.46 -10.73
CA GLU A 63 8.14 -9.58 -9.74
C GLU A 63 8.72 -10.41 -8.58
N THR A 64 9.97 -10.17 -8.23
CA THR A 64 10.62 -10.81 -7.07
C THR A 64 10.50 -9.92 -5.84
N LYS A 65 10.10 -10.50 -4.70
CA LYS A 65 9.88 -9.72 -3.47
C LYS A 65 10.42 -10.42 -2.22
N GLY A 66 11.29 -9.71 -1.50
CA GLY A 66 11.64 -10.03 -0.13
C GLY A 66 10.65 -9.40 0.86
N LEU A 67 10.69 -8.07 0.95
CA LEU A 67 9.71 -7.28 1.68
C LEU A 67 8.54 -6.96 0.75
N PHE A 68 7.31 -7.20 1.23
CA PHE A 68 6.09 -6.86 0.49
C PHE A 68 5.19 -6.01 1.39
N ASP A 69 5.49 -4.71 1.40
CA ASP A 69 4.88 -3.76 2.33
C ASP A 69 3.48 -3.29 1.87
N SER A 70 2.93 -2.30 2.59
CA SER A 70 1.59 -1.79 2.31
C SER A 70 1.51 -1.00 1.01
N ASP A 71 2.56 -0.29 0.64
CA ASP A 71 2.54 0.58 -0.51
C ASP A 71 2.80 -0.22 -1.79
N ASP A 72 3.65 -1.26 -1.73
CA ASP A 72 3.77 -2.26 -2.80
C ASP A 72 2.42 -2.96 -3.06
N ARG A 73 1.70 -3.39 -2.02
CA ARG A 73 0.38 -4.03 -2.20
C ARG A 73 -0.62 -3.09 -2.88
N LYS A 74 -0.73 -1.84 -2.41
CA LYS A 74 -1.60 -0.82 -3.04
C LYS A 74 -1.20 -0.56 -4.49
N LYS A 75 0.10 -0.48 -4.78
CA LYS A 75 0.63 -0.31 -6.14
C LYS A 75 0.11 -1.43 -7.05
N HIS A 76 0.24 -2.70 -6.64
CA HIS A 76 -0.21 -3.83 -7.44
C HIS A 76 -1.74 -3.95 -7.53
N GLU A 77 -2.49 -3.55 -6.49
CA GLU A 77 -3.95 -3.41 -6.58
C GLU A 77 -4.35 -2.38 -7.65
N LEU A 78 -3.71 -1.20 -7.66
CA LEU A 78 -3.98 -0.14 -8.65
C LEU A 78 -3.57 -0.55 -10.06
N VAL A 79 -2.39 -1.16 -10.23
CA VAL A 79 -1.93 -1.66 -11.54
C VAL A 79 -2.92 -2.69 -12.09
N ARG A 80 -3.37 -3.64 -11.27
CA ARG A 80 -4.35 -4.64 -11.69
C ARG A 80 -5.72 -4.02 -12.02
N GLN A 81 -6.14 -3.01 -11.28
CA GLN A 81 -7.39 -2.29 -11.57
C GLN A 81 -7.33 -1.55 -12.92
N GLN A 82 -6.19 -0.93 -13.24
CA GLN A 82 -6.01 -0.14 -14.46
C GLN A 82 -5.62 -0.99 -15.67
N HIS A 83 -4.93 -2.11 -15.44
CA HIS A 83 -4.42 -3.02 -16.47
C HIS A 83 -4.78 -4.49 -16.14
N PRO A 84 -6.08 -4.84 -16.15
CA PRO A 84 -6.55 -6.17 -15.72
C PRO A 84 -6.08 -7.33 -16.59
N ARG A 85 -5.58 -7.03 -17.80
CA ARG A 85 -5.06 -8.04 -18.75
C ARG A 85 -3.59 -8.41 -18.52
N LEU A 86 -2.87 -7.71 -17.64
CA LEU A 86 -1.48 -8.08 -17.33
C LEU A 86 -1.44 -9.33 -16.46
N ASP A 87 -0.71 -10.36 -16.89
CA ASP A 87 -0.42 -11.55 -16.10
C ASP A 87 0.82 -11.28 -15.22
N ILE A 88 0.59 -10.67 -14.06
CA ILE A 88 1.63 -10.36 -13.07
C ILE A 88 1.63 -11.43 -11.97
N ARG A 89 2.78 -12.04 -11.74
CA ARG A 89 3.01 -13.07 -10.72
C ARG A 89 4.16 -12.69 -9.80
N PHE A 90 4.17 -13.28 -8.61
CA PHE A 90 5.20 -12.98 -7.62
C PHE A 90 6.10 -14.18 -7.30
N VAL A 91 7.40 -13.94 -7.16
CA VAL A 91 8.32 -14.89 -6.52
C VAL A 91 8.80 -14.27 -5.22
N PHE A 92 8.37 -14.83 -4.09
CA PHE A 92 8.75 -14.34 -2.77
C PHE A 92 10.00 -15.05 -2.26
N SER A 93 10.78 -14.38 -1.40
CA SER A 93 11.78 -15.09 -0.59
C SER A 93 11.09 -16.10 0.36
N ARG A 94 9.93 -15.72 0.89
CA ARG A 94 9.02 -16.55 1.69
C ARG A 94 7.62 -15.96 1.71
N SER A 95 6.70 -16.56 0.97
CA SER A 95 5.28 -16.20 0.85
C SER A 95 4.51 -16.35 2.17
N ALA A 96 4.98 -17.25 3.05
CA ALA A 96 4.44 -17.43 4.40
C ALA A 96 4.79 -16.27 5.36
N SER A 97 5.57 -15.28 4.94
CA SER A 97 5.89 -14.11 5.75
C SER A 97 4.63 -13.27 6.00
N PRO A 98 4.41 -12.77 7.23
CA PRO A 98 3.24 -11.98 7.55
C PRO A 98 3.31 -10.58 6.91
N ILE A 99 2.17 -10.03 6.48
CA ILE A 99 2.10 -8.70 5.81
C ILE A 99 2.58 -7.53 6.68
N ARG A 100 2.63 -7.75 8.00
CA ARG A 100 3.20 -6.90 9.04
C ARG A 100 3.44 -7.75 10.29
N LYS A 101 4.27 -7.28 11.22
CA LYS A 101 4.53 -7.96 12.50
C LYS A 101 3.21 -8.27 13.23
N GLY A 102 3.02 -9.53 13.59
CA GLY A 102 1.84 -10.02 14.33
C GLY A 102 0.58 -10.28 13.48
N SER A 103 0.62 -10.06 12.16
CA SER A 103 -0.51 -10.39 11.29
C SER A 103 -0.66 -11.90 11.09
N LYS A 104 -1.90 -12.40 11.10
CA LYS A 104 -2.22 -13.76 10.63
C LYS A 104 -2.25 -13.86 9.10
N THR A 105 -2.47 -12.74 8.41
CA THR A 105 -2.38 -12.67 6.95
C THR A 105 -0.92 -12.63 6.52
N THR A 106 -0.59 -13.49 5.57
CA THR A 106 0.72 -13.65 4.91
C THR A 106 0.69 -13.07 3.50
N TYR A 107 1.87 -12.92 2.88
CA TYR A 107 1.95 -12.49 1.48
C TYR A 107 1.18 -13.45 0.55
N GLY A 108 1.36 -14.77 0.75
CA GLY A 108 0.67 -15.80 -0.04
C GLY A 108 -0.85 -15.77 0.14
N THR A 109 -1.35 -15.61 1.37
CA THR A 109 -2.80 -15.52 1.61
C THR A 109 -3.39 -14.21 1.08
N TRP A 110 -2.62 -13.12 1.07
CA TRP A 110 -3.02 -11.89 0.38
C TRP A 110 -3.08 -12.11 -1.15
N CYS A 111 -2.09 -12.76 -1.75
CA CYS A 111 -2.09 -13.06 -3.19
C CYS A 111 -3.26 -13.98 -3.58
N ALA A 112 -3.52 -15.03 -2.78
CA ALA A 112 -4.64 -15.94 -2.98
C ALA A 112 -5.99 -15.21 -2.94
N LYS A 113 -6.18 -14.27 -2.00
CA LYS A 113 -7.39 -13.43 -1.92
C LYS A 113 -7.64 -12.62 -3.20
N HIS A 114 -6.57 -12.18 -3.87
CA HIS A 114 -6.65 -11.35 -5.08
C HIS A 114 -6.51 -12.17 -6.38
N GLY A 115 -6.41 -13.50 -6.30
CA GLY A 115 -6.20 -14.35 -7.47
C GLY A 115 -4.90 -14.02 -8.20
N ILE A 116 -3.81 -13.84 -7.46
CA ILE A 116 -2.48 -13.58 -8.00
C ILE A 116 -1.62 -14.84 -7.80
N PRO A 117 -1.13 -15.48 -8.88
CA PRO A 117 -0.21 -16.60 -8.77
C PRO A 117 1.10 -16.16 -8.09
N PHE A 118 1.62 -17.00 -7.21
CA PHE A 118 2.89 -16.75 -6.54
C PHE A 118 3.68 -18.05 -6.33
N ALA A 119 4.98 -17.90 -6.13
CA ALA A 119 5.90 -18.97 -5.80
C ALA A 119 6.94 -18.51 -4.77
N ASP A 120 7.73 -19.46 -4.25
CA ASP A 120 8.81 -19.17 -3.30
C ASP A 120 10.18 -19.49 -3.91
N LYS A 121 11.14 -18.59 -3.69
CA LYS A 121 12.58 -18.65 -4.01
C LYS A 121 12.94 -18.65 -5.49
N ALA A 122 12.15 -19.28 -6.35
CA ALA A 122 12.43 -19.39 -7.78
C ALA A 122 11.16 -19.35 -8.62
N ILE A 123 11.31 -18.99 -9.89
CA ILE A 123 10.26 -19.08 -10.90
C ILE A 123 9.98 -20.57 -11.15
N PRO A 124 8.75 -21.07 -10.95
CA PRO A 124 8.41 -22.45 -11.24
C PRO A 124 8.59 -22.78 -12.72
N GLN A 125 9.10 -23.97 -13.02
CA GLN A 125 9.22 -24.45 -14.39
C GLN A 125 7.86 -24.45 -15.11
N THR A 126 6.78 -24.71 -14.38
CA THR A 126 5.42 -24.66 -14.93
C THR A 126 5.02 -23.30 -15.49
N TRP A 127 5.58 -22.19 -15.00
CA TRP A 127 5.33 -20.86 -15.58
C TRP A 127 6.18 -20.62 -16.82
N ILE A 128 7.38 -21.19 -16.87
CA ILE A 128 8.28 -21.08 -18.02
C ILE A 128 7.74 -21.88 -19.21
N ASP A 129 7.18 -23.06 -18.92
CA ASP A 129 6.63 -23.97 -19.92
C ASP A 129 5.21 -23.60 -20.38
N GLU A 130 4.59 -22.58 -19.79
CA GLU A 130 3.30 -22.09 -20.28
C GLU A 130 3.44 -21.61 -21.73
N PRO A 131 2.45 -21.93 -22.60
CA PRO A 131 2.52 -21.56 -24.00
C PRO A 131 2.62 -20.05 -24.17
N ASP A 132 3.29 -19.64 -25.23
CA ASP A 132 3.35 -18.23 -25.60
C ASP A 132 1.94 -17.69 -25.88
N ASP A 133 1.67 -16.52 -25.34
CA ASP A 133 0.36 -15.87 -25.40
C ASP A 133 0.50 -14.45 -25.97
N PRO A 134 0.10 -14.24 -27.24
CA PRO A 134 0.12 -12.93 -27.88
C PRO A 134 -0.69 -11.87 -27.14
N GLU A 135 -1.75 -12.25 -26.40
CA GLU A 135 -2.56 -11.29 -25.65
C GLU A 135 -1.81 -10.70 -24.47
N ARG A 136 -0.95 -11.49 -23.81
CA ARG A 136 -0.09 -11.00 -22.72
C ARG A 136 0.91 -9.98 -23.23
N HIS A 137 1.55 -10.25 -24.36
CA HIS A 137 2.47 -9.31 -25.01
C HIS A 137 1.74 -8.02 -25.42
N ALA A 138 0.57 -8.14 -26.05
CA ALA A 138 -0.24 -6.99 -26.43
C ALA A 138 -0.66 -6.15 -25.21
N ALA A 139 -0.98 -6.79 -24.08
CA ALA A 139 -1.30 -6.10 -22.83
C ALA A 139 -0.10 -5.32 -22.29
N ILE A 140 1.10 -5.89 -22.33
CA ILE A 140 2.35 -5.22 -21.94
C ILE A 140 2.59 -4.00 -22.82
N THR A 141 2.54 -4.16 -24.15
CA THR A 141 2.74 -3.05 -25.10
C THR A 141 1.71 -1.94 -24.91
N ALA A 142 0.44 -2.27 -24.67
CA ALA A 142 -0.61 -1.29 -24.43
C ALA A 142 -0.45 -0.52 -23.11
N ALA A 143 0.20 -1.13 -22.11
CA ALA A 143 0.46 -0.51 -20.81
C ALA A 143 1.79 0.29 -20.78
N ALA A 144 2.69 0.07 -21.73
CA ALA A 144 3.96 0.78 -21.81
C ALA A 144 3.75 2.27 -22.11
N THR A 145 4.50 3.14 -21.42
CA THR A 145 4.43 4.62 -21.54
C THR A 145 5.80 5.27 -21.56
#